data_AF-A0A535P4K4-F1
#
_entry.id   AF-A0A535P4K4-F1
#
_cell.length_a   1.000
_cell.length_b   1.000
_cell.length_c   1.000
_cell.angle_alpha   90.00
_cell.angle_beta   90.00
_cell.angle_gamma   90.00
#
_symmetry.space_group_name_H-M   'P 1'
#
loop_
_entity.id
_entity.type
_entity.pdbx_description
1 polymer ?
#
loop_
_entity_poly.entity_id
_entity_poly.type
_entity_poly.pdbx_seq_one_letter_code
_entity_poly.pdbx_strand_id
1 'polypeptide(L)'
;MHRVVRRVAVLVLGALVAVPTTGALAAPPPVQTVDVSQRVGNESEESIAVNPTNPNNVVIVTNIAEGFSGLFKAVSFDGGLTWATSIIATGQTADDPNDPLGDSCCDPSIAFDQYGNLFLSYLYNIEIPVPIALSTDGGLTFNLIARIPKPDKVTGVGMRQGTFRFTDQQTIVTGAGMVWLVVNGGGPIVATGARVSGLGSVGGF
;
A
#
# COMPACT_ATOMS: atom_id res chain seq x y z
N MET A 1 -46.54 -30.09 81.43
CA MET A 1 -47.16 -29.12 80.50
C MET A 1 -46.08 -28.16 80.01
N HIS A 2 -45.47 -28.43 78.85
CA HIS A 2 -44.38 -27.60 78.31
C HIS A 2 -44.93 -26.54 77.35
N ARG A 3 -44.67 -25.26 77.64
CA ARG A 3 -44.99 -24.12 76.77
C ARG A 3 -43.98 -24.06 75.61
N VAL A 4 -44.49 -24.13 74.39
CA VAL A 4 -43.70 -23.89 73.17
C VAL A 4 -43.67 -22.38 72.90
N VAL A 5 -42.47 -21.79 72.89
CA VAL A 5 -42.25 -20.41 72.44
C VAL A 5 -41.87 -20.46 70.96
N ARG A 6 -42.72 -19.92 70.07
CA ARG A 6 -42.36 -19.72 68.66
C ARG A 6 -41.56 -18.41 68.53
N ARG A 7 -40.30 -18.51 68.14
CA ARG A 7 -39.52 -17.34 67.66
C ARG A 7 -39.75 -17.19 66.16
N VAL A 8 -40.18 -16.01 65.73
CA VAL A 8 -40.24 -15.63 64.32
C VAL A 8 -38.85 -15.10 63.94
N ALA A 9 -38.20 -15.73 62.95
CA ALA A 9 -36.98 -15.22 62.36
C ALA A 9 -37.34 -14.30 61.19
N VAL A 10 -36.94 -13.02 61.27
CA VAL A 10 -37.05 -12.08 60.16
C VAL A 10 -35.80 -12.25 59.30
N LEU A 11 -36.00 -12.68 58.04
CA LEU A 11 -34.94 -12.78 57.05
C LEU A 11 -34.82 -11.43 56.34
N VAL A 12 -33.72 -10.72 56.55
CA VAL A 12 -33.39 -9.50 55.80
C VAL A 12 -32.58 -9.93 54.58
N LEU A 13 -33.20 -9.90 53.39
CA LEU A 13 -32.49 -10.07 52.12
C LEU A 13 -31.77 -8.75 51.80
N GLY A 14 -30.45 -8.71 51.97
CA GLY A 14 -29.62 -7.64 51.42
C GLY A 14 -29.49 -7.82 49.91
N ALA A 15 -29.97 -6.86 49.13
CA ALA A 15 -29.77 -6.86 47.69
C ALA A 15 -28.29 -6.58 47.37
N LEU A 16 -27.61 -7.56 46.76
CA LEU A 16 -26.25 -7.39 46.26
C LEU A 16 -26.32 -6.62 44.93
N VAL A 17 -25.96 -5.34 44.93
CA VAL A 17 -25.82 -4.55 43.70
C VAL A 17 -24.45 -4.89 43.10
N ALA A 18 -24.44 -5.68 42.03
CA ALA A 18 -23.25 -5.89 41.23
C ALA A 18 -22.95 -4.60 40.44
N VAL A 19 -21.91 -3.86 40.85
CA VAL A 19 -21.39 -2.74 40.09
C VAL A 19 -20.58 -3.31 38.91
N PRO A 20 -20.92 -3.01 37.65
CA PRO A 20 -20.08 -3.44 36.54
C PRO A 20 -18.77 -2.66 36.61
N THR A 21 -17.67 -3.34 36.90
CA THR A 21 -16.34 -2.77 36.68
C THR A 21 -16.16 -2.66 35.17
N THR A 22 -16.36 -1.47 34.61
CA THR A 22 -15.86 -1.14 33.29
C THR A 22 -14.34 -1.30 33.34
N GLY A 23 -13.82 -2.43 32.90
CA GLY A 23 -12.40 -2.62 32.71
C GLY A 23 -11.94 -1.54 31.73
N ALA A 24 -11.14 -0.58 32.21
CA ALA A 24 -10.51 0.37 31.33
C ALA A 24 -9.64 -0.43 30.36
N LEU A 25 -9.94 -0.33 29.06
CA LEU A 25 -9.07 -0.87 28.03
C LEU A 25 -7.70 -0.22 28.24
N ALA A 26 -6.69 -1.05 28.52
CA ALA A 26 -5.32 -0.56 28.62
C ALA A 26 -4.98 0.19 27.33
N ALA A 27 -4.40 1.38 27.47
CA ALA A 27 -3.88 2.10 26.32
C ALA A 27 -2.91 1.17 25.56
N PRO A 28 -2.99 1.10 24.22
CA PRO A 28 -1.99 0.38 23.44
C PRO A 28 -0.59 0.86 23.86
N PRO A 29 0.41 -0.05 23.90
CA PRO A 29 1.78 0.37 24.17
C PRO A 29 2.19 1.49 23.19
N PRO A 30 3.06 2.43 23.61
CA PRO A 30 3.53 3.48 22.73
C PRO A 30 4.09 2.87 21.43
N VAL A 31 3.54 3.28 20.29
CA VAL A 31 4.09 2.91 18.99
C VAL A 31 5.31 3.79 18.77
N GLN A 32 6.48 3.18 18.60
CA GLN A 32 7.69 3.90 18.25
C GLN A 32 7.60 4.33 16.78
N THR A 33 7.61 5.63 16.52
CA THR A 33 7.84 6.15 15.17
C THR A 33 9.28 5.86 14.77
N VAL A 34 9.47 5.21 13.63
CA VAL A 34 10.79 4.91 13.06
C VAL A 34 10.91 5.63 11.73
N ASP A 35 12.00 6.36 11.53
CA ASP A 35 12.40 6.80 10.20
C ASP A 35 13.04 5.60 9.49
N VAL A 36 12.31 5.02 8.53
CA VAL A 36 12.75 3.82 7.81
C VAL A 36 13.89 4.14 6.84
N SER A 37 13.93 5.33 6.26
CA SER A 37 14.91 5.65 5.23
C SER A 37 16.26 6.05 5.82
N GLN A 38 16.26 6.78 6.95
CA GLN A 38 17.45 7.42 7.51
C GLN A 38 18.18 8.33 6.50
N ARG A 39 17.50 8.73 5.41
CA ARG A 39 18.09 9.50 4.32
C ARG A 39 18.06 10.99 4.66
N VAL A 40 18.97 11.73 4.05
CA VAL A 40 18.94 13.19 4.09
C VAL A 40 17.97 13.69 3.02
N GLY A 41 17.15 14.67 3.37
CA GLY A 41 16.16 15.27 2.49
C GLY A 41 14.75 14.86 2.88
N ASN A 42 13.79 15.21 2.02
CA ASN A 42 12.39 14.86 2.23
C ASN A 42 11.99 13.76 1.24
N GLU A 43 11.15 12.85 1.71
CA GLU A 43 10.36 11.95 0.88
C GLU A 43 8.89 12.39 0.84
N SER A 44 8.17 12.00 -0.22
CA SER A 44 6.75 12.31 -0.40
C SER A 44 6.00 11.15 -1.07
N GLU A 45 4.67 11.22 -1.08
CA GLU A 45 3.78 10.30 -1.81
C GLU A 45 4.03 8.82 -1.49
N GLU A 46 4.18 8.53 -0.20
CA GLU A 46 4.39 7.18 0.31
C GLU A 46 3.28 6.21 -0.12
N SER A 47 3.69 5.03 -0.56
CA SER A 47 2.84 3.86 -0.71
C SER A 47 3.41 2.69 0.08
N ILE A 48 2.55 2.02 0.86
CA ILE A 48 2.89 0.89 1.72
C ILE A 48 1.95 -0.28 1.45
N ALA A 49 2.49 -1.50 1.39
CA ALA A 49 1.71 -2.72 1.23
C ALA A 49 2.23 -3.86 2.13
N VAL A 50 1.30 -4.68 2.61
CA VAL A 50 1.59 -5.88 3.43
C VAL A 50 1.24 -7.11 2.62
N ASN A 51 2.14 -8.09 2.58
CA ASN A 51 1.95 -9.32 1.83
C ASN A 51 0.92 -10.24 2.54
N PRO A 52 -0.24 -10.55 1.92
CA PRO A 52 -1.25 -11.40 2.57
C PRO A 52 -0.81 -12.85 2.73
N THR A 53 0.22 -13.30 2.00
CA THR A 53 0.81 -14.65 2.14
C THR A 53 1.90 -14.71 3.20
N ASN A 54 2.42 -13.55 3.63
CA ASN A 54 3.38 -13.40 4.73
C ASN A 54 3.22 -12.01 5.38
N PRO A 55 2.42 -11.87 6.46
CA PRO A 55 2.18 -10.58 7.10
C PRO A 55 3.41 -9.89 7.68
N ASN A 56 4.53 -10.60 7.84
CA ASN A 56 5.81 -9.98 8.24
C ASN A 56 6.53 -9.33 7.06
N ASN A 57 6.10 -9.59 5.82
CA ASN A 57 6.63 -8.94 4.64
C ASN A 57 5.87 -7.63 4.36
N VAL A 58 6.55 -6.52 4.59
CA VAL A 58 6.02 -5.15 4.40
C VAL A 58 6.93 -4.42 3.42
N VAL A 59 6.34 -3.70 2.47
CA VAL A 59 7.09 -2.92 1.48
C VAL A 59 6.60 -1.49 1.52
N ILE A 60 7.55 -0.55 1.54
CA ILE A 60 7.32 0.89 1.43
C ILE A 60 8.02 1.38 0.17
N VAL A 61 7.36 2.25 -0.59
CA VAL A 61 7.95 2.99 -1.70
C VAL A 61 7.56 4.45 -1.60
N THR A 62 8.51 5.37 -1.82
CA THR A 62 8.27 6.82 -1.76
C THR A 62 8.99 7.53 -2.90
N ASN A 63 8.58 8.77 -3.17
CA ASN A 63 9.44 9.71 -3.86
C ASN A 63 10.67 10.01 -3.01
N ILE A 64 11.76 10.38 -3.68
CA ILE A 64 12.91 11.03 -3.06
C ILE A 64 12.92 12.52 -3.41
N ALA A 65 13.83 13.28 -2.80
CA ALA A 65 13.94 14.73 -2.99
C ALA A 65 13.79 15.17 -4.46
N GLU A 66 12.99 16.21 -4.68
CA GLU A 66 12.67 16.73 -6.00
C GLU A 66 13.92 17.02 -6.84
N GLY A 67 13.85 16.68 -8.14
CA GLY A 67 14.93 16.92 -9.11
C GLY A 67 15.89 15.74 -9.31
N PHE A 68 15.66 14.61 -8.64
CA PHE A 68 16.39 13.36 -8.87
C PHE A 68 15.44 12.26 -9.34
N SER A 69 15.83 11.51 -10.37
CA SER A 69 15.13 10.29 -10.73
C SER A 69 15.35 9.23 -9.66
N GLY A 70 14.29 8.54 -9.27
CA GLY A 70 14.38 7.40 -8.37
C GLY A 70 13.24 7.34 -7.37
N LEU A 71 12.97 6.14 -6.91
CA LEU A 71 12.06 5.86 -5.81
C LEU A 71 12.84 5.22 -4.69
N PHE A 72 12.61 5.67 -3.46
CA PHE A 72 13.11 4.95 -2.29
C PHE A 72 12.23 3.72 -2.08
N LYS A 73 12.87 2.57 -1.86
CA LYS A 73 12.20 1.31 -1.52
C LYS A 73 12.76 0.77 -0.21
N ALA A 74 11.88 0.36 0.69
CA ALA A 74 12.22 -0.41 1.86
C ALA A 74 11.40 -1.70 1.93
N VAL A 75 12.06 -2.81 2.26
CA VAL A 75 11.44 -4.13 2.41
C VAL A 75 11.78 -4.68 3.79
N SER A 76 10.75 -5.07 4.54
CA SER A 76 10.88 -5.82 5.78
C SER A 76 10.37 -7.24 5.58
N PHE A 77 10.93 -8.20 6.33
CA PHE A 77 10.45 -9.59 6.45
C PHE A 77 10.18 -9.99 7.91
N ASP A 78 10.24 -9.04 8.82
CA ASP A 78 10.07 -9.21 10.27
C ASP A 78 9.02 -8.26 10.86
N GLY A 79 8.08 -7.78 10.04
CA GLY A 79 6.98 -6.93 10.48
C GLY A 79 7.37 -5.49 10.76
N GLY A 80 8.47 -5.02 10.16
CA GLY A 80 8.96 -3.64 10.26
C GLY A 80 10.02 -3.42 11.35
N LEU A 81 10.59 -4.49 11.93
CA LEU A 81 11.68 -4.37 12.91
C LEU A 81 13.01 -4.03 12.21
N THR A 82 13.26 -4.63 11.05
CA THR A 82 14.42 -4.32 10.19
C THR A 82 13.99 -4.12 8.74
N TRP A 83 14.78 -3.33 8.00
CA TRP A 83 14.47 -2.91 6.64
C TRP A 83 15.70 -3.05 5.74
N ALA A 84 15.54 -3.73 4.60
CA ALA A 84 16.46 -3.68 3.48
C ALA A 84 16.04 -2.55 2.56
N THR A 85 16.94 -1.61 2.27
CA THR A 85 16.61 -0.38 1.53
C THR A 85 17.41 -0.26 0.24
N SER A 86 16.80 0.31 -0.80
CA SER A 86 17.48 0.65 -2.05
C SER A 86 16.81 1.84 -2.73
N ILE A 87 17.49 2.46 -3.70
CA ILE A 87 16.86 3.36 -4.67
C ILE A 87 16.65 2.55 -5.95
N ILE A 88 15.46 2.64 -6.53
CA ILE A 88 15.06 1.95 -7.75
C ILE A 88 14.58 2.97 -8.79
N ALA A 89 14.45 2.56 -10.06
CA ALA A 89 13.93 3.41 -11.12
C ALA A 89 14.70 4.74 -11.25
N THR A 90 16.03 4.67 -11.13
CA THR A 90 16.96 5.80 -11.28
C THR A 90 17.19 6.15 -12.76
N GLY A 91 16.77 5.28 -13.67
CA GLY A 91 17.07 5.37 -15.08
C GLY A 91 18.38 4.69 -15.42
N GLN A 92 18.68 4.62 -16.72
CA GLN A 92 19.96 4.12 -17.19
C GLN A 92 21.06 5.11 -16.81
N THR A 93 21.87 4.73 -15.83
CA THR A 93 23.06 5.48 -15.45
C THR A 93 24.32 4.74 -15.93
N ALA A 94 25.50 5.35 -15.77
CA ALA A 94 26.74 4.67 -16.11
C ALA A 94 27.00 3.45 -15.19
N ASP A 95 26.47 3.49 -13.97
CA ASP A 95 26.55 2.47 -12.93
C ASP A 95 25.40 1.46 -12.96
N ASP A 96 24.24 1.81 -13.52
CA ASP A 96 23.13 0.89 -13.81
C ASP A 96 22.63 1.06 -15.26
N PRO A 97 23.37 0.56 -16.26
CA PRO A 97 23.00 0.72 -17.66
C PRO A 97 21.76 -0.10 -18.06
N ASN A 98 21.29 -0.98 -17.16
CA ASN A 98 20.22 -1.93 -17.43
C ASN A 98 19.05 -1.80 -16.44
N ASP A 99 18.88 -0.66 -15.76
CA ASP A 99 17.75 -0.43 -14.85
C ASP A 99 16.46 -0.83 -15.56
N PRO A 100 15.83 -1.95 -15.14
CA PRO A 100 14.70 -2.51 -15.86
C PRO A 100 13.46 -1.64 -15.69
N LEU A 101 13.47 -0.72 -14.71
CA LEU A 101 12.36 0.14 -14.37
C LEU A 101 12.43 1.44 -15.19
N GLY A 102 13.61 2.01 -15.43
CA GLY A 102 13.75 3.30 -16.13
C GLY A 102 13.63 4.51 -15.19
N ASP A 103 13.64 5.72 -15.71
CA ASP A 103 13.80 6.95 -14.92
C ASP A 103 12.48 7.48 -14.35
N SER A 104 12.18 7.10 -13.12
CA SER A 104 10.99 7.60 -12.40
C SER A 104 11.07 9.10 -12.12
N CYS A 105 9.92 9.77 -12.17
CA CYS A 105 9.75 11.06 -11.50
C CYS A 105 9.26 10.87 -10.07
N CYS A 106 8.22 10.01 -9.90
CA CYS A 106 7.28 10.20 -8.80
C CYS A 106 6.09 9.20 -8.74
N ASP A 107 5.24 9.40 -7.73
CA ASP A 107 3.91 8.81 -7.51
C ASP A 107 3.87 7.28 -7.35
N PRO A 108 4.71 6.65 -6.51
CA PRO A 108 4.65 5.21 -6.36
C PRO A 108 3.27 4.75 -5.86
N SER A 109 2.77 3.67 -6.45
CA SER A 109 1.59 2.95 -6.00
C SER A 109 1.90 1.46 -6.00
N ILE A 110 1.71 0.80 -4.86
CA ILE A 110 1.97 -0.63 -4.70
C ILE A 110 0.77 -1.39 -4.13
N ALA A 111 0.61 -2.64 -4.57
CA ALA A 111 -0.40 -3.56 -4.02
C ALA A 111 0.04 -5.02 -4.12
N PHE A 112 -0.07 -5.75 -3.01
CA PHE A 112 0.06 -7.20 -3.01
C PHE A 112 -1.24 -7.86 -3.44
N ASP A 113 -1.18 -8.91 -4.25
CA ASP A 113 -2.33 -9.78 -4.48
C ASP A 113 -2.38 -10.97 -3.51
N GLN A 114 -3.43 -11.78 -3.65
CA GLN A 114 -3.68 -13.00 -2.86
C GLN A 114 -2.63 -14.12 -3.04
N TYR A 115 -1.76 -14.04 -4.06
CA TYR A 115 -0.72 -15.03 -4.33
C TYR A 115 0.66 -14.57 -3.84
N GLY A 116 0.78 -13.34 -3.32
CA GLY A 116 2.05 -12.76 -2.88
C GLY A 116 2.82 -12.04 -3.99
N ASN A 117 2.20 -11.79 -5.14
CA ASN A 117 2.75 -10.86 -6.14
C ASN A 117 2.64 -9.44 -5.62
N LEU A 118 3.72 -8.67 -5.66
CA LEU A 118 3.68 -7.23 -5.42
C LEU A 118 3.72 -6.51 -6.75
N PHE A 119 2.68 -5.74 -7.03
CA PHE A 119 2.63 -4.86 -8.19
C PHE A 119 3.08 -3.45 -7.79
N LEU A 120 3.81 -2.80 -8.68
CA LEU A 120 4.26 -1.42 -8.55
C LEU A 120 3.87 -0.66 -9.83
N SER A 121 3.29 0.53 -9.67
CA SER A 121 3.14 1.52 -10.72
C SER A 121 3.68 2.86 -10.23
N TYR A 122 4.21 3.67 -11.13
CA TYR A 122 4.84 4.96 -10.88
C TYR A 122 4.83 5.78 -12.18
N LEU A 123 5.31 7.02 -12.16
CA LEU A 123 5.45 7.85 -13.36
C LEU A 123 6.92 7.98 -13.76
N TYR A 124 7.17 8.01 -15.08
CA TYR A 124 8.46 8.41 -15.63
C TYR A 124 8.65 9.93 -15.60
N ASN A 125 9.89 10.42 -15.68
CA ASN A 125 10.17 11.85 -15.90
C ASN A 125 9.51 12.42 -17.16
N ILE A 126 9.27 11.56 -18.15
CA ILE A 126 8.55 11.91 -19.39
C ILE A 126 7.04 11.56 -19.33
N GLU A 127 6.50 11.29 -18.13
CA GLU A 127 5.13 10.92 -17.74
C GLU A 127 4.52 9.68 -18.40
N ILE A 128 4.88 9.36 -19.64
CA ILE A 128 4.24 8.32 -20.45
C ILE A 128 5.27 7.45 -21.17
N PRO A 129 5.02 6.13 -21.28
CA PRO A 129 3.85 5.39 -20.78
C PRO A 129 3.85 5.18 -19.26
N VAL A 130 2.72 4.79 -18.66
CA VAL A 130 2.65 4.45 -17.23
C VAL A 130 3.09 2.98 -17.02
N PRO A 131 4.23 2.72 -16.36
CA PRO A 131 4.72 1.37 -16.12
C PRO A 131 3.90 0.59 -15.09
N ILE A 132 3.84 -0.72 -15.27
CA ILE A 132 3.48 -1.68 -14.24
C ILE A 132 4.64 -2.68 -14.11
N ALA A 133 5.19 -2.76 -12.91
CA ALA A 133 6.24 -3.70 -12.53
C ALA A 133 5.72 -4.74 -11.54
N LEU A 134 6.34 -5.91 -11.56
CA LEU A 134 5.98 -7.07 -10.74
C LEU A 134 7.19 -7.56 -9.95
N SER A 135 6.97 -7.80 -8.67
CA SER A 135 7.86 -8.56 -7.80
C SER A 135 7.17 -9.86 -7.37
N THR A 136 7.93 -10.96 -7.43
CA THR A 136 7.52 -12.28 -6.94
C THR A 136 8.37 -12.76 -5.76
N ASP A 137 9.18 -11.87 -5.20
CA ASP A 137 10.18 -12.13 -4.17
C ASP A 137 10.02 -11.20 -2.95
N GLY A 138 8.77 -10.79 -2.68
CA GLY A 138 8.42 -9.98 -1.52
C GLY A 138 8.87 -8.51 -1.61
N GLY A 139 9.09 -7.99 -2.82
CA GLY A 139 9.52 -6.62 -3.09
C GLY A 139 11.03 -6.44 -3.26
N LEU A 140 11.82 -7.52 -3.20
CA LEU A 140 13.28 -7.42 -3.33
C LEU A 140 13.69 -7.01 -4.75
N THR A 141 13.06 -7.55 -5.78
CA THR A 141 13.32 -7.20 -7.19
C THR A 141 12.02 -6.96 -7.95
N PHE A 142 12.07 -6.10 -8.97
CA PHE A 142 10.92 -5.78 -9.82
C PHE A 142 11.27 -5.94 -11.29
N ASN A 143 10.32 -6.44 -12.08
CA ASN A 143 10.42 -6.52 -13.54
C ASN A 143 9.22 -5.84 -14.18
N LEU A 144 9.42 -5.03 -15.22
CA LEU A 144 8.31 -4.46 -15.98
C LEU A 144 7.51 -5.57 -16.68
N ILE A 145 6.18 -5.53 -16.51
CA ILE A 145 5.25 -6.47 -17.14
C ILE A 145 4.25 -5.78 -18.09
N ALA A 146 4.05 -4.47 -17.95
CA ALA A 146 3.22 -3.69 -18.87
C ALA A 146 3.65 -2.22 -18.90
N ARG A 147 3.24 -1.54 -19.98
CA ARG A 147 3.37 -0.10 -20.18
C ARG A 147 2.05 0.41 -20.74
N ILE A 148 1.30 1.14 -19.94
CA ILE A 148 -0.03 1.64 -20.32
C ILE A 148 0.15 2.95 -21.09
N PRO A 149 -0.26 3.00 -22.38
CA PRO A 149 -0.10 4.20 -23.18
C PRO A 149 -1.07 5.30 -22.75
N LYS A 150 -0.73 6.55 -23.09
CA LYS A 150 -1.68 7.67 -22.98
C LYS A 150 -2.86 7.43 -23.93
N PRO A 151 -4.11 7.68 -23.52
CA PRO A 151 -5.24 7.68 -24.44
C PRO A 151 -5.09 8.72 -25.53
N ASP A 152 -5.66 8.45 -26.69
CA ASP A 152 -5.78 9.44 -27.74
C ASP A 152 -6.54 10.68 -27.23
N LYS A 153 -6.12 11.87 -27.70
CA LYS A 153 -6.82 13.12 -27.37
C LYS A 153 -8.26 13.04 -27.87
N VAL A 154 -9.22 13.00 -26.96
CA VAL A 154 -10.64 13.14 -27.32
C VAL A 154 -10.89 14.61 -27.67
N THR A 155 -11.07 14.91 -28.96
CA THR A 155 -11.49 16.24 -29.42
C THR A 155 -13.01 16.37 -29.26
N GLY A 156 -13.48 17.41 -28.58
CA GLY A 156 -14.89 17.82 -28.64
C GLY A 156 -15.78 17.62 -27.41
N VAL A 157 -15.25 17.30 -26.22
CA VAL A 157 -16.09 17.24 -25.00
C VAL A 157 -15.99 18.54 -24.20
N GLY A 158 -16.98 19.41 -24.36
CA GLY A 158 -17.14 20.61 -23.55
C GLY A 158 -17.21 20.26 -22.05
N MET A 159 -16.40 20.95 -21.25
CA MET A 159 -16.44 21.03 -19.77
C MET A 159 -16.42 19.72 -18.94
N ARG A 160 -16.33 18.53 -19.54
CA ARG A 160 -16.17 17.24 -18.81
C ARG A 160 -14.75 16.69 -18.81
N GLN A 161 -13.83 17.31 -19.54
CA GLN A 161 -12.42 17.05 -19.39
C GLN A 161 -11.94 17.86 -18.18
N GLY A 162 -11.47 17.19 -17.13
CA GLY A 162 -10.80 17.89 -16.04
C GLY A 162 -9.70 18.79 -16.62
N THR A 163 -9.39 19.90 -15.97
CA THR A 163 -8.35 20.85 -16.45
C THR A 163 -6.95 20.25 -16.49
N PHE A 164 -6.79 19.01 -16.00
CA PHE A 164 -5.56 18.22 -15.98
C PHE A 164 -5.09 17.91 -17.40
N ARG A 165 -3.83 18.27 -17.69
CA ARG A 165 -3.18 18.05 -18.99
C ARG A 165 -2.13 16.93 -18.94
N PHE A 166 -1.71 16.58 -17.73
CA PHE A 166 -0.63 15.68 -17.41
C PHE A 166 -1.15 14.30 -17.00
N THR A 167 -0.35 13.29 -17.26
CA THR A 167 -0.66 11.93 -16.79
C THR A 167 -0.23 11.85 -15.34
N ASP A 168 -1.15 11.52 -14.43
CA ASP A 168 -0.89 11.67 -12.99
C ASP A 168 -1.80 10.76 -12.14
N GLN A 169 -1.40 10.55 -10.88
CA GLN A 169 -2.16 9.85 -9.83
C GLN A 169 -2.59 8.44 -10.22
N GLN A 170 -1.65 7.63 -10.72
CA GLN A 170 -1.91 6.21 -10.89
C GLN A 170 -2.12 5.52 -9.54
N THR A 171 -3.10 4.63 -9.50
CA THR A 171 -3.34 3.75 -8.37
C THR A 171 -3.44 2.32 -8.88
N ILE A 172 -2.63 1.43 -8.30
CA ILE A 172 -2.71 -0.01 -8.56
C ILE A 172 -3.40 -0.72 -7.41
N VAL A 173 -4.36 -1.59 -7.73
CA VAL A 173 -5.09 -2.38 -6.73
C VAL A 173 -5.25 -3.82 -7.19
N THR A 174 -5.37 -4.73 -6.24
CA THR A 174 -5.51 -6.16 -6.49
C THR A 174 -6.77 -6.68 -5.80
N GLY A 175 -7.35 -7.75 -6.34
CA GLY A 175 -8.50 -8.40 -5.72
C GLY A 175 -9.21 -9.35 -6.66
N ALA A 176 -9.82 -10.40 -6.09
CA ALA A 176 -10.61 -11.39 -6.82
C ALA A 176 -9.87 -12.00 -8.03
N GLY A 177 -8.56 -12.27 -7.89
CA GLY A 177 -7.74 -12.81 -8.99
C GLY A 177 -7.49 -11.82 -10.13
N MET A 178 -7.52 -10.52 -9.86
CA MET A 178 -7.25 -9.45 -10.80
C MET A 178 -6.28 -8.43 -10.20
N VAL A 179 -5.60 -7.70 -11.08
CA VAL A 179 -4.92 -6.44 -10.79
C VAL A 179 -5.53 -5.37 -11.70
N TRP A 180 -5.71 -4.17 -11.17
CA TRP A 180 -6.27 -3.02 -11.87
C TRP A 180 -5.37 -1.80 -11.69
N LEU A 181 -5.13 -1.08 -12.77
CA LEU A 181 -4.52 0.24 -12.78
C LEU A 181 -5.59 1.26 -13.13
N VAL A 182 -5.70 2.32 -12.33
CA VAL A 182 -6.48 3.51 -12.66
C VAL A 182 -5.54 4.71 -12.69
N VAL A 183 -5.63 5.56 -13.71
CA VAL A 183 -4.76 6.74 -13.84
C VAL A 183 -5.51 7.89 -14.53
N ASN A 184 -5.17 9.13 -14.18
CA ASN A 184 -5.59 10.29 -14.96
C ASN A 184 -4.70 10.39 -16.22
N GLY A 185 -5.25 10.13 -17.40
CA GLY A 185 -4.52 10.16 -18.67
C GLY A 185 -4.36 11.56 -19.29
N GLY A 186 -4.30 12.63 -18.49
CA GLY A 186 -4.31 14.01 -18.99
C GLY A 186 -5.69 14.51 -19.38
N GLY A 187 -6.69 14.21 -18.54
CA GLY A 187 -8.08 14.63 -18.73
C GLY A 187 -9.07 13.49 -18.50
N PRO A 188 -9.04 12.42 -19.32
CA PRO A 188 -9.84 11.22 -19.09
C PRO A 188 -9.22 10.35 -18.00
N ILE A 189 -10.06 9.67 -17.20
CA ILE A 189 -9.63 8.57 -16.36
C ILE A 189 -9.49 7.31 -17.21
N VAL A 190 -8.36 6.63 -17.11
CA VAL A 190 -8.07 5.34 -17.73
C VAL A 190 -8.15 4.28 -16.65
N ALA A 191 -8.83 3.18 -16.95
CA ALA A 191 -8.82 1.99 -16.11
C ALA A 191 -8.49 0.78 -17.00
N THR A 192 -7.50 0.00 -16.61
CA THR A 192 -7.19 -1.30 -17.23
C THR A 192 -6.85 -2.33 -16.16
N GLY A 193 -6.89 -3.61 -16.51
CA GLY A 193 -6.56 -4.68 -15.58
C GLY A 193 -6.27 -6.00 -16.25
N ALA A 194 -5.58 -6.86 -15.51
CA ALA A 194 -5.16 -8.19 -15.95
C ALA A 194 -5.64 -9.26 -14.96
N ARG A 195 -5.93 -10.45 -15.47
CA ARG A 195 -6.15 -11.64 -14.63
C ARG A 195 -4.84 -12.06 -13.97
N VAL A 196 -4.92 -12.49 -12.72
CA VAL A 196 -3.82 -13.14 -12.00
C VAL A 196 -4.25 -14.54 -11.57
N SER A 197 -3.52 -15.54 -12.02
CA SER A 197 -3.84 -16.96 -11.80
C SER A 197 -2.88 -17.68 -10.86
N GLY A 198 -1.88 -16.98 -10.34
CA GLY A 198 -0.87 -17.51 -9.43
C GLY A 198 0.31 -16.56 -9.25
N LEU A 199 1.28 -16.95 -8.43
CA LEU A 199 2.55 -16.23 -8.29
C LEU A 199 3.26 -16.16 -9.66
N GLY A 200 3.67 -14.96 -10.08
CA GLY A 200 4.28 -14.69 -11.37
C GLY A 200 3.38 -14.85 -12.60
N SER A 201 2.11 -15.24 -12.43
CA SER A 201 1.21 -15.60 -13.53
C SER A 201 0.17 -14.51 -13.77
N VAL A 202 0.55 -13.50 -14.55
CA VAL A 202 -0.27 -12.32 -14.85
C VAL A 202 -0.61 -12.28 -16.35
N GLY A 203 -1.87 -12.02 -16.68
CA GLY A 203 -2.34 -11.84 -18.06
C GLY A 203 -1.95 -10.49 -18.66
N GLY A 204 -2.45 -10.22 -19.88
CA GLY A 204 -2.28 -8.92 -20.52
C GLY A 204 -3.17 -7.84 -19.90
N PHE A 205 -2.66 -6.60 -19.91
CA PHE A 205 -3.35 -5.36 -19.57
C PHE A 205 -3.88 -4.65 -20.82
#